data_AF-A0A349TL88-F1
#
_entry.id   AF-A0A349TL88-F1
#
_cell.length_a   1.000
_cell.length_b   1.000
_cell.length_c   1.000
_cell.angle_alpha   90.00
_cell.angle_beta   90.00
_cell.angle_gamma   90.00
#
_symmetry.space_group_name_H-M   'P 1'
#
loop_
_entity.id
_entity.type
_entity.pdbx_description
1 polymer ?
#
loop_
_entity_poly.entity_id
_entity_poly.type
_entity_poly.pdbx_seq_one_letter_code
_entity_poly.pdbx_strand_id
1 'polypeptide(L)'
;MKHDRSRELFEQAQTYIPGGVNSPVRAFKSVGGNPLFIKGGEGAYVIDSDDNSYVDYVGAYGPLILGHRNQSVLAALSEQLKAGLGYGATTEAEVEIAKKICKFVPSLEQVRLVTSGTEATMSAIRLARGYTRRDLIVKFEGCYHGHVDGLLVKAGSGALTLGEPDSLGVPKAYTDLTHVLTYNDIEGVKAFFKEHGERVACIIVEPIAGNMNCVPPVPGFLETLRSCCNEFGSVL
;
A
#
# COMPACT_ATOMS: atom_id res chain seq x y z
N MET A 1 0.50 -11.71 30.67
CA MET A 1 1.39 -10.54 30.54
C MET A 1 0.69 -9.34 31.14
N LYS A 2 1.43 -8.39 31.75
CA LYS A 2 0.86 -7.14 32.25
C LYS A 2 0.91 -6.10 31.14
N HIS A 3 -0.10 -5.23 31.03
CA HIS A 3 -0.20 -4.20 29.99
C HIS A 3 -0.65 -2.85 30.57
N ASP A 4 -0.25 -2.56 31.81
CA ASP A 4 -0.73 -1.41 32.56
C ASP A 4 -0.18 -0.12 31.96
N ARG A 5 1.10 -0.10 31.59
CA ARG A 5 1.72 1.05 30.95
C ARG A 5 1.16 1.30 29.56
N SER A 6 0.96 0.24 28.77
CA SER A 6 0.33 0.36 27.45
C SER A 6 -1.10 0.91 27.53
N ARG A 7 -1.87 0.52 28.56
CA ARG A 7 -3.21 1.04 28.83
C ARG A 7 -3.21 2.52 29.16
N GLU A 8 -2.36 2.95 30.10
CA GLU A 8 -2.19 4.37 30.46
C GLU A 8 -1.84 5.23 29.24
N LEU A 9 -0.91 4.76 28.40
CA LEU A 9 -0.49 5.46 27.19
C LEU A 9 -1.63 5.54 26.16
N PHE A 10 -2.43 4.49 26.03
CA PHE A 10 -3.58 4.49 25.12
C PHE A 10 -4.66 5.49 25.57
N GLU A 11 -4.98 5.53 26.86
CA GLU A 11 -5.92 6.50 27.44
C GLU A 11 -5.45 7.95 27.21
N GLN A 12 -4.16 8.21 27.42
CA GLN A 12 -3.58 9.52 27.10
C GLN A 12 -3.65 9.81 25.60
N ALA A 13 -3.28 8.86 24.75
CA ALA A 13 -3.29 9.03 23.30
C ALA A 13 -4.68 9.36 22.75
N GLN A 14 -5.74 8.77 23.30
CA GLN A 14 -7.13 9.05 22.91
C GLN A 14 -7.54 10.51 23.13
N THR A 15 -6.86 11.22 24.03
CA THR A 15 -7.10 12.66 24.26
C THR A 15 -6.57 13.53 23.12
N TYR A 16 -5.54 13.07 22.40
CA TYR A 16 -4.80 13.89 21.43
C TYR A 16 -4.83 13.36 20.00
N ILE A 17 -5.08 12.07 19.82
CA ILE A 17 -4.99 11.37 18.54
C ILE A 17 -6.33 10.68 18.28
N PRO A 18 -6.98 10.89 17.12
CA PRO A 18 -8.24 10.20 16.79
C PRO A 18 -8.13 8.68 16.91
N GLY A 19 -8.90 8.10 17.83
CA GLY A 19 -8.83 6.66 18.14
C GLY A 19 -7.53 6.21 18.81
N GLY A 20 -6.72 7.14 19.31
CA GLY A 20 -5.45 6.89 19.99
C GLY A 20 -4.29 6.45 19.08
N VAL A 21 -4.46 6.50 17.75
CA VAL A 21 -3.48 5.94 16.80
C VAL A 21 -3.36 6.74 15.50
N ASN A 22 -2.17 6.72 14.89
CA ASN A 22 -1.90 7.35 13.59
C ASN A 22 -2.22 6.46 12.37
N SER A 23 -2.70 5.24 12.59
CA SER A 23 -3.15 4.34 11.53
C SER A 23 -4.24 3.40 12.09
N PRO A 24 -5.42 3.30 11.46
CA PRO A 24 -6.60 2.66 12.07
C PRO A 24 -6.40 1.22 12.58
N VAL A 25 -5.65 0.39 11.83
CA VAL A 25 -5.38 -1.01 12.20
C VAL A 25 -4.70 -1.14 13.56
N ARG A 26 -3.92 -0.12 13.96
CA ARG A 26 -3.19 -0.11 15.23
C ARG A 26 -4.10 0.07 16.44
N ALA A 27 -5.38 0.42 16.26
CA ALA A 27 -6.33 0.58 17.37
C ALA A 27 -6.93 -0.76 17.85
N PHE A 28 -6.56 -1.89 17.24
CA PHE A 28 -7.01 -3.24 17.63
C PHE A 28 -8.53 -3.47 17.56
N LYS A 29 -9.28 -2.61 16.88
CA LYS A 29 -10.75 -2.70 16.80
C LYS A 29 -11.27 -4.04 16.28
N SER A 30 -10.55 -4.69 15.36
CA SER A 30 -10.94 -5.98 14.77
C SER A 30 -10.66 -7.18 15.66
N VAL A 31 -9.75 -7.06 16.63
CA VAL A 31 -9.32 -8.16 17.51
C VAL A 31 -9.73 -7.95 18.97
N GLY A 32 -10.24 -6.76 19.31
CA GLY A 32 -10.61 -6.39 20.66
C GLY A 32 -9.39 -6.06 21.55
N GLY A 33 -9.68 -5.56 22.75
CA GLY A 33 -8.65 -5.15 23.70
C GLY A 33 -8.02 -3.78 23.42
N ASN A 34 -6.96 -3.47 24.15
CA ASN A 34 -6.18 -2.24 23.98
C ASN A 34 -4.89 -2.53 23.21
N PRO A 35 -4.42 -1.60 22.37
CA PRO A 35 -3.19 -1.78 21.62
C PRO A 35 -1.96 -1.77 22.54
N LEU A 36 -0.95 -2.53 22.13
CA LEU A 36 0.35 -2.54 22.80
C LEU A 36 1.17 -1.34 22.34
N PHE A 37 1.79 -0.64 23.30
CA PHE A 37 2.75 0.42 22.99
C PHE A 37 4.15 -0.15 22.94
N ILE A 38 4.77 -0.17 21.76
CA ILE A 38 6.09 -0.78 21.54
C ILE A 38 7.20 0.22 21.87
N LYS A 39 8.19 -0.19 22.69
CA LYS A 39 9.34 0.64 23.06
C LYS A 39 10.66 0.22 22.40
N GLY A 40 10.70 -0.98 21.81
CA GLY A 40 11.90 -1.46 21.12
C GLY A 40 11.68 -2.78 20.41
N GLY A 41 12.73 -3.27 19.78
CA GLY A 41 12.77 -4.58 19.12
C GLY A 41 14.20 -4.94 18.76
N GLU A 42 14.48 -6.24 18.66
CA GLU A 42 15.79 -6.78 18.27
C GLU A 42 15.63 -8.12 17.55
N GLY A 43 16.24 -8.25 16.37
CA GLY A 43 16.12 -9.44 15.54
C GLY A 43 14.65 -9.71 15.20
N ALA A 44 14.13 -10.86 15.62
CA ALA A 44 12.74 -11.27 15.38
C ALA A 44 11.76 -10.85 16.49
N TYR A 45 12.18 -10.01 17.44
CA TYR A 45 11.38 -9.68 18.62
C TYR A 45 10.99 -8.20 18.70
N VAL A 46 9.80 -7.93 19.22
CA VAL A 46 9.36 -6.61 19.69
C VAL A 46 9.15 -6.62 21.20
N ILE A 47 9.41 -5.48 21.84
CA ILE A 47 9.30 -5.28 23.29
C ILE A 47 8.30 -4.16 23.55
N ASP A 48 7.24 -4.45 24.29
CA ASP A 48 6.24 -3.46 24.68
C ASP A 48 6.69 -2.58 25.87
N SER A 49 5.88 -1.58 26.19
CA SER A 49 6.16 -0.60 27.25
C SER A 49 6.11 -1.20 28.66
N ASP A 50 5.62 -2.43 28.77
CA ASP A 50 5.51 -3.22 30.00
C ASP A 50 6.59 -4.31 30.09
N ASP A 51 7.62 -4.25 29.23
CA ASP A 51 8.76 -5.19 29.16
C ASP A 51 8.39 -6.62 28.73
N ASN A 52 7.22 -6.82 28.12
CA ASN A 52 6.90 -8.11 27.51
C ASN A 52 7.58 -8.20 26.14
N SER A 53 8.13 -9.38 25.82
CA SER A 53 8.76 -9.68 24.54
C SER A 53 7.89 -10.61 23.70
N TYR A 54 7.78 -10.34 22.41
CA TYR A 54 6.96 -11.08 21.46
C TYR A 54 7.77 -11.42 20.22
N VAL A 55 7.59 -12.63 19.69
CA VAL A 55 8.03 -12.95 18.32
C VAL A 55 7.17 -12.12 17.36
N ASP A 56 7.82 -11.30 16.54
CA ASP A 56 7.16 -10.34 15.66
C ASP A 56 6.93 -10.89 14.26
N TYR A 57 5.68 -11.25 13.97
CA TYR A 57 5.22 -11.60 12.63
C TYR A 57 4.63 -10.41 11.85
N VAL A 58 4.57 -9.21 12.45
CA VAL A 58 4.12 -7.99 11.78
C VAL A 58 5.27 -7.33 11.04
N GLY A 59 6.47 -7.27 11.62
CA GLY A 59 7.68 -6.78 10.94
C GLY A 59 7.53 -5.35 10.40
N ALA A 60 6.84 -4.50 11.17
CA ALA A 60 6.41 -3.16 10.77
C ALA A 60 5.63 -3.11 9.43
N TYR A 61 4.84 -4.15 9.15
CA TYR A 61 4.08 -4.35 7.91
C TYR A 61 4.96 -4.56 6.67
N GLY A 62 6.17 -5.13 6.85
CA GLY A 62 7.03 -5.59 5.74
C GLY A 62 8.47 -5.06 5.70
N PRO A 63 8.80 -3.79 6.02
CA PRO A 63 10.13 -3.23 5.82
C PRO A 63 11.26 -3.94 6.56
N LEU A 64 10.95 -4.67 7.63
CA LEU A 64 11.93 -5.29 8.53
C LEU A 64 12.27 -6.73 8.13
N ILE A 65 12.50 -6.98 6.83
CA ILE A 65 12.87 -8.31 6.31
C ILE A 65 14.19 -8.84 6.90
N LEU A 66 15.09 -7.94 7.33
CA LEU A 66 16.35 -8.28 8.01
C LEU A 66 16.24 -8.31 9.54
N GLY A 67 15.02 -8.20 10.07
CA GLY A 67 14.75 -8.07 11.50
C GLY A 67 14.95 -6.64 12.04
N HIS A 68 14.50 -6.45 13.28
CA HIS A 68 14.68 -5.22 14.04
C HIS A 68 16.16 -4.97 14.35
N ARG A 69 16.59 -3.71 14.30
CA ARG A 69 17.96 -3.26 14.66
C ARG A 69 19.08 -4.02 13.93
N ASN A 70 18.90 -4.30 12.64
CA ASN A 70 19.98 -4.84 11.82
C ASN A 70 21.22 -3.91 11.89
N GLN A 71 22.36 -4.46 12.31
CA GLN A 71 23.55 -3.67 12.64
C GLN A 71 24.13 -2.93 11.43
N SER A 72 24.07 -3.51 10.23
CA SER A 72 24.54 -2.85 9.01
C SER A 72 23.67 -1.66 8.63
N VAL A 73 22.35 -1.77 8.81
CA VAL A 73 21.41 -0.67 8.56
C VAL A 73 21.64 0.47 9.58
N LEU A 74 21.80 0.13 10.86
CA LEU A 74 22.07 1.12 11.91
C LEU A 74 23.39 1.86 11.66
N ALA A 75 24.46 1.14 11.31
CA ALA A 75 25.74 1.75 11.00
C ALA A 75 25.64 2.73 9.82
N ALA A 76 24.95 2.36 8.74
CA ALA A 76 24.73 3.23 7.59
C ALA A 76 23.94 4.50 7.95
N LEU A 77 22.88 4.37 8.75
CA LEU A 77 22.10 5.50 9.24
C LEU A 77 22.94 6.42 10.14
N SER A 78 23.67 5.86 11.10
CA SER A 78 24.54 6.63 12.00
C SER A 78 25.62 7.39 11.27
N GLU A 79 26.19 6.82 10.20
CA GLU A 79 27.15 7.54 9.37
C GLU A 79 26.49 8.69 8.62
N GLN A 80 25.35 8.45 7.97
CA GLN A 80 24.63 9.50 7.23
C GLN A 80 24.22 10.67 8.13
N LEU A 81 23.84 10.40 9.39
CA LEU A 81 23.45 11.43 10.34
C LEU A 81 24.57 12.44 10.66
N LYS A 82 25.84 12.08 10.45
CA LYS A 82 26.97 13.02 10.60
C LYS A 82 26.97 14.08 9.50
N ALA A 83 26.41 13.78 8.33
CA ALA A 83 26.34 14.68 7.17
C ALA A 83 25.05 15.51 7.13
N GLY A 84 24.01 15.15 7.90
CA GLY A 84 22.73 15.86 7.98
C GLY A 84 21.51 15.00 7.59
N LEU A 85 20.32 15.54 7.86
CA LEU A 85 19.04 14.84 7.71
C LEU A 85 18.34 15.06 6.36
N GLY A 86 18.53 16.23 5.74
CA GLY A 86 17.84 16.59 4.51
C GLY A 86 18.37 17.90 3.94
N TYR A 87 18.38 18.00 2.61
CA TYR A 87 19.09 19.06 1.89
C TYR A 87 18.19 19.90 0.97
N GLY A 88 17.01 19.41 0.60
CA GLY A 88 16.16 20.06 -0.40
C GLY A 88 16.82 20.15 -1.79
N ALA A 89 17.82 19.31 -2.04
CA ALA A 89 18.65 19.28 -3.24
C ALA A 89 19.04 17.83 -3.57
N THR A 90 19.48 17.58 -4.80
CA THR A 90 19.87 16.26 -5.29
C THR A 90 21.15 15.74 -4.62
N THR A 91 21.19 14.44 -4.35
CA THR A 91 22.30 13.72 -3.72
C THR A 91 22.78 12.55 -4.58
N GLU A 92 24.04 12.14 -4.41
CA GLU A 92 24.58 10.93 -5.06
C GLU A 92 23.83 9.66 -4.63
N ALA A 93 23.35 9.62 -3.38
CA ALA A 93 22.58 8.50 -2.84
C ALA A 93 21.29 8.23 -3.63
N GLU A 94 20.62 9.27 -4.16
CA GLU A 94 19.44 9.13 -5.02
C GLU A 94 19.76 8.40 -6.33
N VAL A 95 20.93 8.66 -6.93
CA VAL A 95 21.38 7.97 -8.14
C VAL A 95 21.70 6.50 -7.85
N GLU A 96 22.39 6.24 -6.74
CA GLU A 96 22.79 4.88 -6.36
C GLU A 96 21.60 3.99 -5.99
N ILE A 97 20.60 4.51 -5.28
CA ILE A 97 19.38 3.74 -5.00
C ILE A 97 18.55 3.53 -6.27
N ALA A 98 18.47 4.51 -7.17
CA ALA A 98 17.76 4.37 -8.44
C ALA A 98 18.37 3.25 -9.30
N LYS A 99 19.70 3.22 -9.44
CA LYS A 99 20.43 2.14 -10.13
C LYS A 99 20.13 0.77 -9.53
N LYS A 100 20.12 0.66 -8.20
CA LYS A 100 19.82 -0.62 -7.50
C LYS A 100 18.40 -1.07 -7.78
N ILE A 101 17.41 -0.18 -7.72
CA ILE A 101 16.01 -0.50 -7.99
C ILE A 101 15.83 -1.00 -9.42
N CYS A 102 16.33 -0.27 -10.43
CA CYS A 102 16.23 -0.69 -11.84
C CYS A 102 16.98 -2.02 -12.10
N LYS A 103 18.08 -2.28 -11.39
CA LYS A 103 18.80 -3.55 -11.48
C LYS A 103 17.99 -4.72 -10.90
N PHE A 104 17.29 -4.53 -9.79
CA PHE A 104 16.55 -5.62 -9.12
C PHE A 104 15.16 -5.86 -9.69
N VAL A 105 14.55 -4.86 -10.33
CA VAL A 105 13.22 -4.97 -10.94
C VAL A 105 13.36 -4.68 -12.44
N PRO A 106 13.56 -5.71 -13.29
CA PRO A 106 13.92 -5.52 -14.69
C PRO A 106 12.89 -4.76 -15.55
N SER A 107 11.65 -4.64 -15.08
CA SER A 107 10.62 -3.83 -15.76
C SER A 107 10.80 -2.32 -15.55
N LEU A 108 11.67 -1.89 -14.62
CA LEU A 108 11.92 -0.49 -14.34
C LEU A 108 13.14 0.02 -15.11
N GLU A 109 12.89 0.84 -16.14
CA GLU A 109 13.95 1.57 -16.85
C GLU A 109 14.33 2.87 -16.14
N GLN A 110 13.34 3.54 -15.52
CA GLN A 110 13.50 4.75 -14.73
C GLN A 110 12.65 4.66 -13.47
N VAL A 111 13.04 5.37 -12.41
CA VAL A 111 12.31 5.41 -11.13
C VAL A 111 12.24 6.83 -10.58
N ARG A 112 11.12 7.14 -9.91
CA ARG A 112 10.93 8.35 -9.12
C ARG A 112 10.66 7.96 -7.67
N LEU A 113 11.48 8.46 -6.75
CA LEU A 113 11.27 8.26 -5.31
C LEU A 113 10.20 9.23 -4.79
N VAL A 114 9.41 8.74 -3.84
CA VAL A 114 8.37 9.48 -3.12
C VAL A 114 8.38 9.03 -1.65
N THR A 115 7.55 9.62 -0.80
CA THR A 115 7.63 9.42 0.66
C THR A 115 6.73 8.29 1.18
N SER A 116 5.78 7.81 0.38
CA SER A 116 4.86 6.75 0.79
C SER A 116 4.33 5.92 -0.38
N GLY A 117 3.77 4.74 -0.06
CA GLY A 117 3.04 3.92 -1.03
C GLY A 117 1.83 4.65 -1.63
N THR A 118 1.10 5.45 -0.84
CA THR A 118 -0.02 6.28 -1.31
C THR A 118 0.41 7.28 -2.39
N GLU A 119 1.57 7.94 -2.20
CA GLU A 119 2.09 8.88 -3.21
C GLU A 119 2.55 8.17 -4.47
N ALA A 120 3.12 6.97 -4.34
CA ALA A 120 3.58 6.18 -5.46
C ALA A 120 2.40 5.77 -6.35
N THR A 121 1.34 5.22 -5.77
CA THR A 121 0.14 4.80 -6.50
C THR A 121 -0.62 5.98 -7.09
N MET A 122 -0.73 7.10 -6.35
CA MET A 122 -1.28 8.35 -6.87
C MET A 122 -0.54 8.81 -8.13
N SER A 123 0.80 8.80 -8.08
CA SER A 123 1.64 9.24 -9.18
C SER A 123 1.58 8.29 -10.37
N ALA A 124 1.58 6.98 -10.13
CA ALA A 124 1.48 5.95 -11.16
C ALA A 124 0.15 6.02 -11.92
N ILE A 125 -0.98 6.15 -11.21
CA ILE A 125 -2.30 6.32 -11.81
C ILE A 125 -2.36 7.60 -12.65
N ARG A 126 -1.84 8.72 -12.12
CA ARG A 126 -1.78 9.98 -12.86
C ARG A 126 -0.93 9.86 -14.12
N LEU A 127 0.19 9.16 -14.04
CA LEU A 127 1.06 8.89 -15.19
C LEU A 127 0.34 8.04 -16.24
N ALA A 128 -0.33 6.96 -15.83
CA ALA A 128 -1.07 6.10 -16.76
C ALA A 128 -2.19 6.85 -17.49
N ARG A 129 -2.98 7.66 -16.78
CA ARG A 129 -3.99 8.55 -17.39
C ARG A 129 -3.36 9.55 -18.37
N GLY A 130 -2.26 10.18 -17.97
CA GLY A 130 -1.53 11.14 -18.82
C GLY A 130 -0.94 10.51 -20.09
N TYR A 131 -0.42 9.29 -19.98
CA TYR A 131 0.17 8.52 -21.09
C TYR A 131 -0.90 8.05 -22.07
N THR A 132 -1.98 7.44 -21.56
CA THR A 132 -3.04 6.85 -22.39
C THR A 132 -4.07 7.86 -22.88
N ARG A 133 -4.16 9.04 -22.23
CA ARG A 133 -5.24 10.04 -22.42
C ARG A 133 -6.63 9.49 -22.12
N ARG A 134 -6.71 8.57 -21.16
CA ARG A 134 -7.93 7.89 -20.72
C ARG A 134 -8.15 8.13 -19.23
N ASP A 135 -9.40 7.99 -18.80
CA ASP A 135 -9.80 8.37 -17.44
C ASP A 135 -10.07 7.16 -16.53
N LEU A 136 -10.60 6.06 -17.08
CA LEU A 136 -11.02 4.92 -16.26
C LEU A 136 -9.82 4.16 -15.71
N ILE A 137 -9.90 3.75 -14.45
CA ILE A 137 -8.95 2.82 -13.85
C ILE A 137 -9.68 1.60 -13.30
N VAL A 138 -8.97 0.49 -13.23
CA VAL A 138 -9.46 -0.75 -12.62
C VAL A 138 -8.60 -1.07 -11.40
N LYS A 139 -9.26 -1.34 -10.27
CA LYS A 139 -8.66 -1.97 -9.08
C LYS A 139 -9.44 -3.23 -8.73
N PHE A 140 -8.92 -4.01 -7.79
CA PHE A 140 -9.58 -5.22 -7.32
C PHE A 140 -10.12 -5.06 -5.90
N GLU A 141 -11.26 -5.70 -5.64
CA GLU A 141 -11.81 -5.83 -4.29
C GLU A 141 -10.78 -6.50 -3.36
N GLY A 142 -10.66 -5.98 -2.13
CA GLY A 142 -9.68 -6.44 -1.14
C GLY A 142 -8.24 -5.95 -1.35
N CYS A 143 -7.88 -5.46 -2.55
CA CYS A 143 -6.60 -4.78 -2.75
C CYS A 143 -6.62 -3.36 -2.16
N TYR A 144 -5.50 -2.95 -1.57
CA TYR A 144 -5.27 -1.62 -1.02
C TYR A 144 -4.04 -0.96 -1.64
N HIS A 145 -4.24 0.27 -2.11
CA HIS A 145 -3.24 1.03 -2.86
C HIS A 145 -3.06 2.44 -2.28
N GLY A 146 -3.23 2.58 -0.96
CA GLY A 146 -3.23 3.89 -0.29
C GLY A 146 -4.60 4.55 -0.28
N HIS A 147 -4.68 5.70 0.39
CA HIS A 147 -5.93 6.42 0.65
C HIS A 147 -6.15 7.62 -0.29
N VAL A 148 -5.76 7.47 -1.55
CA VAL A 148 -6.10 8.46 -2.59
C VAL A 148 -7.61 8.41 -2.80
N ASP A 149 -8.30 9.54 -2.83
CA ASP A 149 -9.78 9.60 -2.86
C ASP A 149 -10.41 8.67 -3.92
N GLY A 150 -9.87 8.67 -5.15
CA GLY A 150 -10.37 7.81 -6.22
C GLY A 150 -10.14 6.30 -6.02
N LEU A 151 -9.42 5.89 -4.98
CA LEU A 151 -9.20 4.48 -4.61
C LEU A 151 -10.03 4.05 -3.40
N LEU A 152 -10.61 5.01 -2.65
CA LEU A 152 -11.54 4.80 -1.54
C LEU A 152 -12.94 4.46 -2.08
N VAL A 153 -12.98 3.34 -2.80
CA VAL A 153 -14.09 2.88 -3.61
C VAL A 153 -14.34 1.42 -3.32
N LYS A 154 -15.59 1.10 -3.00
CA LYS A 154 -16.10 -0.27 -2.85
C LYS A 154 -16.82 -0.72 -4.11
N ALA A 155 -16.94 -2.03 -4.29
CA ALA A 155 -17.79 -2.58 -5.33
C ALA A 155 -19.23 -2.10 -5.13
N GLY A 156 -19.87 -1.62 -6.20
CA GLY A 156 -21.27 -1.24 -6.18
C GLY A 156 -22.18 -2.45 -5.93
N SER A 157 -23.37 -2.22 -5.38
CA SER A 157 -24.37 -3.29 -5.28
C SER A 157 -25.00 -3.57 -6.66
N GLY A 158 -24.86 -4.80 -7.17
CA GLY A 158 -25.47 -5.25 -8.43
C GLY A 158 -24.50 -5.35 -9.63
N ALA A 159 -25.04 -5.43 -10.84
CA ALA A 159 -24.27 -5.58 -12.09
C ALA A 159 -23.49 -4.32 -12.54
N LEU A 160 -23.52 -3.25 -11.74
CA LEU A 160 -22.84 -1.99 -12.03
C LEU A 160 -21.44 -2.02 -11.41
N THR A 161 -20.41 -2.08 -12.25
CA THR A 161 -18.99 -2.02 -11.84
C THR A 161 -18.55 -0.61 -11.42
N LEU A 162 -19.46 0.36 -11.43
CA LEU A 162 -19.21 1.74 -11.00
C LEU A 162 -19.00 1.80 -9.49
N GLY A 163 -17.90 2.44 -9.12
CA GLY A 163 -17.48 2.59 -7.74
C GLY A 163 -18.40 3.47 -6.88
N GLU A 164 -18.78 2.96 -5.72
CA GLU A 164 -19.36 3.78 -4.65
C GLU A 164 -18.25 4.25 -3.68
N PRO A 165 -18.30 5.50 -3.18
CA PRO A 165 -17.39 5.94 -2.13
C PRO A 165 -17.48 5.04 -0.89
N ASP A 166 -16.32 4.61 -0.38
CA ASP A 166 -16.18 3.75 0.80
C ASP A 166 -15.78 4.54 2.07
N SER A 167 -15.56 5.84 1.93
CA SER A 167 -15.29 6.75 3.05
C SER A 167 -16.18 7.97 2.99
N LEU A 168 -16.69 8.39 4.14
CA LEU A 168 -17.28 9.71 4.30
C LEU A 168 -16.23 10.77 3.92
N GLY A 169 -16.69 11.85 3.28
CA GLY A 169 -15.84 12.95 2.81
C GLY A 169 -15.29 12.79 1.39
N VAL A 170 -15.45 11.62 0.75
CA VAL A 170 -15.07 11.41 -0.66
C VAL A 170 -16.26 11.74 -1.57
N PRO A 171 -16.19 12.78 -2.42
CA PRO A 171 -17.26 13.08 -3.37
C PRO A 171 -17.41 11.98 -4.42
N LYS A 172 -18.65 11.67 -4.82
CA LYS A 172 -18.95 10.68 -5.87
C LYS A 172 -18.15 10.89 -7.16
N ALA A 173 -17.98 12.15 -7.57
CA ALA A 173 -17.23 12.50 -8.77
C ALA A 173 -15.76 12.01 -8.76
N TYR A 174 -15.17 11.78 -7.58
CA TYR A 174 -13.80 11.28 -7.47
C TYR A 174 -13.72 9.76 -7.65
N THR A 175 -14.84 9.05 -7.48
CA THR A 175 -14.93 7.58 -7.56
C THR A 175 -15.54 7.10 -8.88
N ASP A 176 -16.21 7.98 -9.63
CA ASP A 176 -16.87 7.67 -10.91
C ASP A 176 -15.94 7.10 -11.99
N LEU A 177 -14.64 7.36 -11.88
CA LEU A 177 -13.62 6.92 -12.82
C LEU A 177 -12.85 5.68 -12.36
N THR A 178 -13.30 5.03 -11.29
CA THR A 178 -12.67 3.84 -10.72
C THR A 178 -13.66 2.69 -10.72
N HIS A 179 -13.28 1.63 -11.42
CA HIS A 179 -14.02 0.37 -11.43
C HIS A 179 -13.36 -0.64 -10.50
N VAL A 180 -14.18 -1.33 -9.71
CA VAL A 180 -13.73 -2.37 -8.78
C VAL A 180 -14.17 -3.72 -9.35
N LEU A 181 -13.21 -4.56 -9.71
CA LEU A 181 -13.45 -5.93 -10.14
C LEU A 181 -13.11 -6.93 -9.04
N THR A 182 -13.58 -8.16 -9.14
CA THR A 182 -13.26 -9.22 -8.18
C THR A 182 -11.86 -9.78 -8.45
N TYR A 183 -11.00 -9.82 -7.43
CA TYR A 183 -9.68 -10.45 -7.53
C TYR A 183 -9.83 -11.93 -7.89
N ASN A 184 -8.95 -12.47 -8.74
CA ASN A 184 -9.04 -13.84 -9.29
C ASN A 184 -10.25 -14.14 -10.20
N ASP A 185 -11.10 -13.16 -10.54
CA ASP A 185 -12.16 -13.36 -11.54
C ASP A 185 -11.67 -13.03 -12.96
N ILE A 186 -11.10 -14.05 -13.61
CA ILE A 186 -10.59 -13.97 -14.99
C ILE A 186 -11.69 -13.58 -15.98
N GLU A 187 -12.88 -14.17 -15.86
CA GLU A 187 -13.97 -13.96 -16.81
C GLU A 187 -14.61 -12.58 -16.63
N GLY A 188 -14.73 -12.11 -15.39
CA GLY A 188 -15.13 -10.74 -15.08
C GLY A 188 -14.20 -9.70 -15.68
N VAL A 189 -12.88 -9.90 -15.60
CA VAL A 189 -11.89 -9.02 -16.25
C VAL A 189 -12.08 -8.99 -17.76
N LYS A 190 -12.17 -10.16 -18.41
CA LYS A 190 -12.35 -10.24 -19.87
C LYS A 190 -13.64 -9.57 -20.32
N ALA A 191 -14.74 -9.81 -19.62
CA ALA A 191 -16.04 -9.20 -19.91
C ALA A 191 -15.96 -7.67 -19.79
N PHE A 192 -15.36 -7.16 -18.72
CA PHE A 192 -15.18 -5.72 -18.51
C PHE A 192 -14.33 -5.09 -19.62
N PHE A 193 -13.19 -5.69 -19.97
CA PHE A 193 -12.32 -5.16 -21.02
C PHE A 193 -12.95 -5.21 -22.41
N LYS A 194 -13.76 -6.23 -22.70
CA LYS A 194 -14.53 -6.30 -23.95
C LYS A 194 -15.50 -5.11 -24.10
N GLU A 195 -16.08 -4.63 -23.00
CA GLU A 195 -17.05 -3.52 -23.02
C GLU A 195 -16.41 -2.13 -22.87
N HIS A 196 -15.36 -2.02 -22.06
CA HIS A 196 -14.82 -0.73 -21.61
C HIS A 196 -13.33 -0.54 -21.87
N GLY A 197 -12.61 -1.56 -22.36
CA GLY A 197 -11.14 -1.60 -22.42
C GLY A 197 -10.49 -0.41 -23.14
N GLU A 198 -11.13 0.11 -24.20
CA GLU A 198 -10.63 1.28 -24.95
C GLU A 198 -10.61 2.58 -24.12
N ARG A 199 -11.38 2.63 -23.02
CA ARG A 199 -11.46 3.77 -22.10
C ARG A 199 -10.64 3.58 -20.83
N VAL A 200 -10.01 2.41 -20.65
CA VAL A 200 -9.19 2.10 -19.48
C VAL A 200 -7.78 2.66 -19.66
N ALA A 201 -7.36 3.48 -18.70
CA ALA A 201 -6.01 3.99 -18.59
C ALA A 201 -5.07 2.94 -17.98
N CYS A 202 -5.49 2.32 -16.87
CA CYS A 202 -4.71 1.28 -16.22
C CYS A 202 -5.53 0.28 -15.41
N ILE A 203 -4.90 -0.87 -15.17
CA ILE A 203 -5.19 -1.76 -14.06
C ILE A 203 -4.13 -1.51 -12.98
N ILE A 204 -4.53 -1.44 -11.71
CA ILE A 204 -3.64 -1.50 -10.55
C ILE A 204 -4.01 -2.72 -9.70
N VAL A 205 -3.01 -3.52 -9.32
CA VAL A 205 -3.22 -4.82 -8.67
C VAL A 205 -2.09 -5.15 -7.69
N GLU A 206 -2.43 -5.78 -6.57
CA GLU A 206 -1.44 -6.50 -5.75
C GLU A 206 -1.17 -7.86 -6.40
N PRO A 207 0.05 -8.14 -6.91
CA PRO A 207 0.33 -9.40 -7.62
C PRO A 207 0.17 -10.62 -6.71
N ILE A 208 0.34 -10.44 -5.40
CA ILE A 208 -0.15 -11.32 -4.34
C ILE A 208 -0.85 -10.39 -3.36
N ALA A 209 -2.16 -10.54 -3.16
CA ALA A 209 -2.87 -9.67 -2.24
C ALA A 209 -2.43 -9.93 -0.80
N GLY A 210 -2.17 -8.86 -0.05
CA GLY A 210 -1.79 -8.91 1.38
C GLY A 210 -2.75 -8.15 2.29
N ASN A 211 -3.53 -7.20 1.76
CA ASN A 211 -4.42 -6.35 2.55
C ASN A 211 -5.80 -6.98 2.83
N MET A 212 -6.10 -8.10 2.18
CA MET A 212 -7.23 -8.99 2.49
C MET A 212 -6.73 -10.34 3.02
N ASN A 213 -5.66 -10.30 3.83
CA ASN A 213 -4.79 -11.44 4.13
C ASN A 213 -3.96 -11.87 2.90
N CYS A 214 -3.19 -12.95 3.02
CA CYS A 214 -2.39 -13.50 1.94
C CYS A 214 -3.26 -14.30 0.97
N VAL A 215 -3.57 -13.73 -0.19
CA VAL A 215 -4.34 -14.38 -1.26
C VAL A 215 -3.50 -14.39 -2.55
N PRO A 216 -2.87 -15.53 -2.89
CA PRO A 216 -2.17 -15.69 -4.15
C PRO A 216 -3.10 -15.61 -5.37
N PRO A 217 -2.57 -15.21 -6.54
CA PRO A 217 -3.33 -15.23 -7.77
C PRO A 217 -3.61 -16.67 -8.21
N VAL A 218 -4.80 -16.94 -8.76
CA VAL A 218 -5.08 -18.21 -9.44
C VAL A 218 -4.28 -18.28 -10.75
N PRO A 219 -3.88 -19.48 -11.21
CA PRO A 219 -3.16 -19.63 -12.48
C PRO A 219 -3.92 -18.96 -13.63
N GLY A 220 -3.21 -18.16 -14.43
CA GLY A 220 -3.80 -17.45 -15.56
C GLY A 220 -4.40 -16.08 -15.23
N PHE A 221 -4.53 -15.70 -13.95
CA PHE A 221 -5.11 -14.41 -13.58
C PHE A 221 -4.21 -13.24 -14.00
N LEU A 222 -2.96 -13.21 -13.56
CA LEU A 222 -2.03 -12.11 -13.89
C LEU A 222 -1.72 -12.06 -15.39
N GLU A 223 -1.65 -13.22 -16.04
CA GLU A 223 -1.48 -13.36 -17.49
C GLU A 223 -2.68 -12.75 -18.24
N THR A 224 -3.91 -12.99 -17.75
CA THR A 224 -5.11 -12.37 -18.31
C THR A 224 -5.05 -10.85 -18.18
N LEU A 225 -4.65 -10.32 -17.00
CA LEU A 225 -4.50 -8.86 -16.82
C LEU A 225 -3.51 -8.28 -17.83
N ARG A 226 -2.35 -8.94 -17.99
CA ARG A 226 -1.31 -8.52 -18.95
C ARG A 226 -1.81 -8.55 -20.39
N SER A 227 -2.50 -9.62 -20.79
CA SER A 227 -3.06 -9.75 -22.15
C SER A 227 -4.13 -8.70 -22.43
N CYS A 228 -5.08 -8.48 -21.51
CA CYS A 228 -6.09 -7.43 -21.67
C CYS A 228 -5.47 -6.04 -21.77
N CYS A 229 -4.49 -5.71 -20.92
CA CYS A 229 -3.78 -4.43 -21.01
C CYS A 229 -3.03 -4.28 -22.35
N ASN A 230 -2.39 -5.34 -22.85
CA ASN A 230 -1.72 -5.32 -24.15
C ASN A 230 -2.70 -5.11 -25.31
N GLU A 231 -3.81 -5.84 -25.33
CA GLU A 231 -4.81 -5.79 -26.39
C GLU A 231 -5.47 -4.42 -26.50
N PHE A 232 -5.86 -3.83 -25.37
CA PHE A 232 -6.61 -2.57 -25.33
C PHE A 232 -5.72 -1.33 -25.16
N GLY A 233 -4.40 -1.50 -25.02
CA GLY A 233 -3.46 -0.39 -24.82
C GLY A 233 -3.58 0.29 -23.45
N SER A 234 -3.96 -0.47 -22.41
CA SER A 234 -3.96 0.00 -21.02
C SER A 234 -2.60 -0.25 -20.36
N VAL A 235 -2.28 0.53 -19.33
CA VAL A 235 -1.09 0.29 -18.48
C VAL A 235 -1.43 -0.77 -17.43
N LEU A 236 -0.52 -1.73 -17.20
CA LEU A 236 -0.54 -2.63 -16.05
C LEU A 236 0.66 -2.31 -15.17
#